data_AF-A0A1Q7Y2Q0-F1
#
_entry.id   AF-A0A1Q7Y2Q0-F1
#
_cell.length_a   1.000
_cell.length_b   1.000
_cell.length_c   1.000
_cell.angle_alpha   90.00
_cell.angle_beta   90.00
_cell.angle_gamma   90.00
#
_symmetry.space_group_name_H-M   'P 1'
#
loop_
_entity.id
_entity.type
_entity.pdbx_description
1 polymer ?
#
loop_
_entity_poly.entity_id
_entity_poly.type
_entity_poly.pdbx_seq_one_letter_code
_entity_poly.pdbx_strand_id
1 'polypeptide(L)'
;MDVAAHKPLADLGKAKAIGSNNRQQWTEVRALDDSHSNSTLYTKDGKQLYGALQANPTGEQSYPHLSDLQGASAFAASAEFSKVTSPNPLKLECIDASGKLNQSAVQQIVQIKDLSDMILMDFIMSQADRLSGNIHSEKVYVWIENGVLKHEAKKSDPAKAAEQLKEIPPEAVLINRMIMKDNDAGLVSGNSAKSYHLLDKTSHIDPKTYNRLLDLQSKLQKPEVAQWYQTELLFTPADFNMVKNNVDQAVGILSSRKDKNLFLDASLSLALGLEEANE
;
A
#
# COMPACT_ATOMS: atom_id res chain seq x y z
N MET A 1 -18.43 3.88 -4.30
CA MET A 1 -18.08 5.22 -4.82
C MET A 1 -19.35 6.01 -5.07
N ASP A 2 -19.45 7.25 -4.58
CA ASP A 2 -20.57 8.12 -4.89
C ASP A 2 -20.69 8.35 -6.41
N VAL A 3 -21.89 8.13 -6.97
CA VAL A 3 -22.12 8.18 -8.43
C VAL A 3 -21.84 9.57 -9.00
N ALA A 4 -22.23 10.64 -8.28
CA ALA A 4 -22.01 12.00 -8.72
C ALA A 4 -20.51 12.36 -8.72
N ALA A 5 -19.76 11.91 -7.71
CA ALA A 5 -18.31 12.07 -7.64
C ALA A 5 -17.56 11.23 -8.70
N HIS A 6 -18.08 10.06 -9.07
CA HIS A 6 -17.47 9.16 -10.05
C HIS A 6 -17.62 9.66 -11.49
N LYS A 7 -18.77 10.26 -11.83
CA LYS A 7 -19.09 10.74 -13.18
C LYS A 7 -17.98 11.57 -13.85
N PRO A 8 -17.45 12.65 -13.24
CA PRO A 8 -16.41 13.45 -13.88
C PRO A 8 -15.10 12.68 -14.13
N LEU A 9 -14.78 11.69 -13.30
CA LEU A 9 -13.58 10.86 -13.47
C LEU A 9 -13.73 9.87 -14.62
N ALA A 10 -14.89 9.24 -14.73
CA ALA A 10 -15.18 8.32 -15.81
C ALA A 10 -15.28 9.06 -17.17
N ASP A 11 -15.82 10.29 -17.18
CA ASP A 11 -15.79 11.17 -18.36
C ASP A 11 -14.35 11.57 -18.73
N LEU A 12 -13.50 11.87 -17.73
CA LEU A 12 -12.08 12.12 -17.93
C LEU A 12 -11.38 10.89 -18.54
N GLY A 13 -11.69 9.69 -18.04
CA GLY A 13 -11.20 8.41 -18.57
C GLY A 13 -11.57 8.24 -20.05
N LYS A 14 -12.84 8.47 -20.41
CA LYS A 14 -13.33 8.44 -21.80
C LYS A 14 -12.60 9.43 -22.72
N ALA A 15 -12.32 10.63 -22.21
CA ALA A 15 -11.66 11.70 -22.95
C ALA A 15 -10.14 11.50 -23.10
N LYS A 16 -9.47 10.96 -22.08
CA LYS A 16 -7.99 10.89 -22.01
C LYS A 16 -7.37 9.52 -22.25
N ALA A 17 -8.13 8.42 -22.18
CA ALA A 17 -7.61 7.09 -22.50
C ALA A 17 -7.43 6.96 -24.02
N ILE A 18 -6.30 7.41 -24.57
CA ILE A 18 -5.97 7.26 -25.98
C ILE A 18 -5.18 5.94 -26.16
N GLY A 19 -5.67 5.05 -27.03
CA GLY A 19 -4.90 3.90 -27.53
C GLY A 19 -4.84 2.64 -26.65
N SER A 20 -5.59 2.54 -25.55
CA SER A 20 -5.62 1.34 -24.69
C SER A 20 -6.99 0.68 -24.61
N ASN A 21 -7.03 -0.62 -24.29
CA ASN A 21 -8.24 -1.38 -23.93
C ASN A 21 -9.09 -0.66 -22.86
N ASN A 22 -8.44 0.17 -22.03
CA ASN A 22 -9.08 0.92 -20.95
C ASN A 22 -10.10 1.94 -21.49
N ARG A 23 -9.94 2.50 -22.70
CA ARG A 23 -10.92 3.46 -23.24
C ARG A 23 -12.28 2.82 -23.49
N GLN A 24 -12.27 1.60 -24.05
CA GLN A 24 -13.47 0.85 -24.32
C GLN A 24 -14.16 0.48 -23.01
N GLN A 25 -13.40 -0.03 -22.03
CA GLN A 25 -13.92 -0.36 -20.70
C GLN A 25 -14.52 0.86 -19.99
N TRP A 26 -13.85 2.02 -20.00
CA TRP A 26 -14.43 3.24 -19.43
C TRP A 26 -15.70 3.68 -20.17
N THR A 27 -15.75 3.52 -21.49
CA THR A 27 -16.96 3.83 -22.28
C THR A 27 -18.12 2.89 -21.94
N GLU A 28 -17.84 1.60 -21.78
CA GLU A 28 -18.82 0.58 -21.38
C GLU A 28 -19.33 0.84 -19.95
N VAL A 29 -18.44 1.12 -18.99
CA VAL A 29 -18.81 1.51 -17.63
C VAL A 29 -19.65 2.78 -17.64
N ARG A 30 -19.30 3.81 -18.43
CA ARG A 30 -20.15 5.01 -18.58
C ARG A 30 -21.52 4.70 -19.16
N ALA A 31 -21.63 3.84 -20.16
CA ALA A 31 -22.91 3.47 -20.75
C ALA A 31 -23.80 2.70 -19.76
N LEU A 32 -23.21 1.80 -18.97
CA LEU A 32 -23.88 1.09 -17.88
C LEU A 32 -24.29 2.07 -16.76
N ASP A 33 -23.47 3.08 -16.48
CA ASP A 33 -23.76 4.16 -15.54
C ASP A 33 -24.94 5.02 -16.01
N ASP A 34 -24.86 5.58 -17.21
CA ASP A 34 -25.91 6.47 -17.75
C ASP A 34 -27.26 5.74 -17.92
N SER A 35 -27.25 4.44 -18.28
CA SER A 35 -28.47 3.65 -18.44
C SER A 35 -29.03 3.06 -17.15
N HIS A 36 -28.22 2.98 -16.08
CA HIS A 36 -28.54 2.21 -14.86
C HIS A 36 -29.06 0.78 -15.17
N SER A 37 -28.63 0.19 -16.29
CA SER A 37 -29.19 -1.06 -16.81
C SER A 37 -28.69 -2.33 -16.10
N ASN A 38 -27.63 -2.20 -15.29
CA ASN A 38 -27.07 -3.31 -14.52
C ASN A 38 -27.06 -3.00 -13.03
N SER A 39 -28.07 -3.51 -12.31
CA SER A 39 -28.21 -3.30 -10.86
C SER A 39 -27.10 -3.93 -10.02
N THR A 40 -26.30 -4.86 -10.56
CA THR A 40 -25.19 -5.49 -9.82
C THR A 40 -23.99 -4.58 -9.63
N LEU A 41 -23.93 -3.47 -10.37
CA LEU A 41 -22.86 -2.47 -10.23
C LEU A 41 -23.08 -1.50 -9.08
N TYR A 42 -24.27 -1.47 -8.48
CA TYR A 42 -24.67 -0.45 -7.52
C TYR A 42 -25.04 -1.01 -6.16
N THR A 43 -24.81 -0.21 -5.11
CA THR A 43 -25.38 -0.44 -3.78
C THR A 43 -26.89 -0.60 -3.86
N LYS A 44 -27.49 -1.25 -2.86
CA LYS A 44 -28.95 -1.52 -2.83
C LYS A 44 -29.81 -0.27 -3.00
N ASP A 45 -29.32 0.90 -2.57
CA ASP A 45 -30.00 2.18 -2.69
C ASP A 45 -29.72 2.92 -4.01
N GLY A 46 -28.90 2.35 -4.89
CA GLY A 46 -28.51 2.90 -6.19
C GLY A 46 -27.61 4.14 -6.11
N LYS A 47 -27.21 4.58 -4.91
CA LYS A 47 -26.47 5.84 -4.74
C LYS A 47 -24.98 5.72 -4.98
N GLN A 48 -24.45 4.50 -4.92
CA GLN A 48 -23.03 4.25 -5.08
C GLN A 48 -22.78 3.13 -6.06
N LEU A 49 -21.69 3.24 -6.82
CA LEU A 49 -21.11 2.14 -7.58
C LEU A 49 -20.18 1.33 -6.66
N TYR A 50 -20.23 0.00 -6.74
CA TYR A 50 -19.25 -0.84 -6.05
C TYR A 50 -17.86 -0.65 -6.65
N GLY A 51 -16.85 -0.68 -5.78
CA GLY A 51 -15.45 -0.42 -6.13
C GLY A 51 -14.87 0.77 -5.36
N ALA A 52 -13.60 1.05 -5.61
CA ALA A 52 -12.85 2.10 -4.94
C ALA A 52 -12.05 2.91 -5.98
N LEU A 53 -12.00 4.23 -5.77
CA LEU A 53 -11.03 5.08 -6.46
C LEU A 53 -9.71 4.95 -5.72
N GLN A 54 -8.73 4.34 -6.37
CA GLN A 54 -7.36 4.46 -5.92
C GLN A 54 -6.80 5.79 -6.42
N ALA A 55 -6.21 6.57 -5.51
CA ALA A 55 -5.44 7.75 -5.92
C ALA A 55 -4.36 7.31 -6.91
N ASN A 56 -4.35 7.92 -8.09
CA ASN A 56 -3.33 7.67 -9.12
C ASN A 56 -2.38 8.88 -9.14
N PRO A 57 -1.31 8.87 -8.32
CA PRO A 57 -0.41 10.00 -8.23
C PRO A 57 0.27 10.24 -9.58
N THR A 58 0.29 11.50 -9.99
CA THR A 58 0.99 11.89 -11.22
C THR A 58 2.50 11.81 -11.00
N GLY A 59 3.23 11.22 -11.95
CA GLY A 59 4.70 11.09 -11.87
C GLY A 59 5.18 9.89 -11.06
N GLU A 60 4.30 8.91 -10.81
CA GLU A 60 4.70 7.59 -10.38
C GLU A 60 5.70 6.95 -11.37
N GLN A 61 6.53 6.08 -10.83
CA GLN A 61 7.52 5.31 -11.58
C GLN A 61 7.47 3.87 -11.12
N SER A 62 7.84 2.93 -11.99
CA SER A 62 8.18 1.58 -11.56
C SER A 62 9.17 1.67 -10.40
N TYR A 63 8.91 0.93 -9.32
CA TYR A 63 9.79 0.91 -8.17
C TYR A 63 11.18 0.39 -8.61
N PRO A 64 12.25 1.19 -8.45
CA PRO A 64 13.57 0.83 -8.95
C PRO A 64 14.04 -0.54 -8.43
N HIS A 65 14.52 -1.39 -9.33
CA HIS A 65 15.01 -2.75 -9.06
C HIS A 65 13.96 -3.79 -8.62
N LEU A 66 12.84 -3.36 -8.03
CA LEU A 66 11.78 -4.28 -7.56
C LEU A 66 10.77 -4.62 -8.65
N SER A 67 10.39 -3.67 -9.51
CA SER A 67 9.40 -3.92 -10.57
C SER A 67 9.91 -4.82 -11.68
N ASP A 68 11.23 -4.87 -11.89
CA ASP A 68 11.86 -5.68 -12.94
C ASP A 68 12.05 -7.15 -12.52
N LEU A 69 11.74 -7.48 -11.27
CA LEU A 69 11.87 -8.84 -10.74
C LEU A 69 10.82 -9.75 -11.36
N GLN A 70 11.27 -10.92 -11.81
CA GLN A 70 10.44 -11.89 -12.50
C GLN A 70 9.80 -12.87 -11.51
N GLY A 71 8.95 -12.35 -10.62
CA GLY A 71 8.14 -13.15 -9.70
C GLY A 71 8.71 -13.30 -8.29
N ALA A 72 7.94 -14.00 -7.46
CA ALA A 72 8.19 -14.13 -6.02
C ALA A 72 9.52 -14.78 -5.65
N SER A 73 10.04 -15.69 -6.49
CA SER A 73 11.35 -16.30 -6.27
C SER A 73 12.49 -15.30 -6.41
N ALA A 74 12.43 -14.42 -7.42
CA ALA A 74 13.44 -13.39 -7.62
C ALA A 74 13.36 -12.34 -6.49
N PHE A 75 12.15 -11.97 -6.09
CA PHE A 75 11.92 -11.11 -4.92
C PHE A 75 12.52 -11.70 -3.64
N ALA A 76 12.25 -12.98 -3.35
CA ALA A 76 12.77 -13.64 -2.16
C ALA A 76 14.32 -13.73 -2.12
N ALA A 77 15.00 -13.62 -3.26
CA ALA A 77 16.45 -13.61 -3.39
C ALA A 77 17.06 -12.19 -3.45
N SER A 78 16.24 -11.15 -3.42
CA SER A 78 16.68 -9.76 -3.59
C SER A 78 17.44 -9.21 -2.38
N ALA A 79 18.27 -8.19 -2.62
CA ALA A 79 18.96 -7.47 -1.55
C ALA A 79 17.96 -6.68 -0.68
N GLU A 80 16.89 -6.19 -1.28
CA GLU A 80 15.80 -5.47 -0.64
C GLU A 80 15.07 -6.37 0.36
N PHE A 81 14.67 -7.58 -0.04
CA PHE A 81 14.03 -8.53 0.86
C PHE A 81 15.00 -9.03 1.95
N SER A 82 16.29 -9.14 1.64
CA SER A 82 17.32 -9.47 2.65
C SER A 82 17.37 -8.44 3.79
N LYS A 83 17.06 -7.16 3.53
CA LYS A 83 16.95 -6.13 4.58
C LYS A 83 15.71 -6.33 5.45
N VAL A 84 14.58 -6.73 4.85
CA VAL A 84 13.31 -7.00 5.55
C VAL A 84 13.40 -8.23 6.46
N THR A 85 14.23 -9.21 6.07
CA THR A 85 14.42 -10.48 6.78
C THR A 85 15.62 -10.47 7.74
N SER A 86 16.31 -9.34 7.87
CA SER A 86 17.47 -9.18 8.76
C SER A 86 17.13 -9.66 10.18
N PRO A 87 18.00 -10.48 10.82
CA PRO A 87 17.77 -10.95 12.18
C PRO A 87 18.19 -9.91 13.24
N ASN A 88 18.74 -8.77 12.83
CA ASN A 88 19.23 -7.73 13.72
C ASN A 88 18.25 -6.57 13.79
N PRO A 89 18.07 -5.92 14.96
CA PRO A 89 17.27 -4.70 15.08
C PRO A 89 17.69 -3.63 14.07
N LEU A 90 16.71 -2.91 13.53
CA LEU A 90 16.89 -1.86 12.53
C LEU A 90 17.45 -0.59 13.19
N LYS A 91 18.77 -0.55 13.37
CA LYS A 91 19.50 0.61 13.95
C LYS A 91 20.24 1.37 12.86
N LEU A 92 19.54 2.24 12.15
CA LEU A 92 20.13 3.10 11.12
C LEU A 92 20.32 4.52 11.64
N GLU A 93 21.44 5.14 11.28
CA GLU A 93 21.75 6.54 11.59
C GLU A 93 20.96 7.47 10.64
N CYS A 94 19.69 7.71 10.99
CA CYS A 94 18.80 8.58 10.21
C CYS A 94 19.10 10.08 10.35
N ILE A 95 19.87 10.46 11.36
CA ILE A 95 20.41 11.81 11.55
C ILE A 95 21.92 11.72 11.48
N ASP A 96 22.54 12.55 10.63
CA ASP A 96 23.99 12.62 10.51
C ASP A 96 24.63 13.46 11.64
N ALA A 97 25.96 13.48 11.68
CA ALA A 97 26.71 14.23 12.70
C ALA A 97 26.46 15.75 12.67
N SER A 98 25.88 16.29 11.59
CA SER A 98 25.50 17.69 11.46
C SER A 98 24.04 17.98 11.87
N GLY A 99 23.30 16.95 12.32
CA GLY A 99 21.90 17.07 12.71
C GLY A 99 20.91 17.02 11.54
N LYS A 100 21.35 16.63 10.34
CA LYS A 100 20.51 16.56 9.14
C LYS A 100 20.03 15.15 8.86
N LEU A 101 18.89 15.02 8.17
CA LEU A 101 18.38 13.73 7.73
C LEU A 101 19.36 13.06 6.75
N ASN A 102 19.74 11.84 7.06
CA ASN A 102 20.51 10.98 6.17
C ASN A 102 19.56 10.30 5.17
N GLN A 103 19.50 10.81 3.95
CA GLN A 103 18.57 10.32 2.91
C GLN A 103 18.66 8.80 2.67
N SER A 104 19.87 8.21 2.73
CA SER A 104 20.05 6.77 2.48
C SER A 104 19.43 5.93 3.61
N ALA A 105 19.70 6.30 4.86
CA ALA A 105 19.12 5.65 6.03
C ALA A 105 17.60 5.83 6.06
N VAL A 106 17.10 7.04 5.79
CA VAL A 106 15.67 7.34 5.70
C VAL A 106 14.99 6.50 4.62
N GLN A 107 15.56 6.46 3.41
CA GLN A 107 15.04 5.64 2.31
C GLN A 107 15.00 4.16 2.68
N GLN A 108 16.01 3.66 3.40
CA GLN A 108 16.07 2.25 3.79
C GLN A 108 14.97 1.89 4.80
N ILE A 109 14.71 2.73 5.81
CA ILE A 109 13.60 2.48 6.75
C ILE A 109 12.26 2.47 6.02
N VAL A 110 12.03 3.47 5.15
CA VAL A 110 10.80 3.53 4.36
C VAL A 110 10.65 2.31 3.46
N GLN A 111 11.71 1.89 2.78
CA GLN A 111 11.67 0.70 1.92
C GLN A 111 11.36 -0.58 2.73
N ILE A 112 11.96 -0.75 3.91
CA ILE A 112 11.70 -1.92 4.77
C ILE A 112 10.24 -1.92 5.23
N LYS A 113 9.75 -0.77 5.68
CA LYS A 113 8.35 -0.59 6.07
C LYS A 113 7.41 -0.94 4.92
N ASP A 114 7.58 -0.28 3.78
CA ASP A 114 6.74 -0.43 2.59
C ASP A 114 6.71 -1.89 2.11
N LEU A 115 7.85 -2.57 2.08
CA LEU A 115 7.93 -3.98 1.70
C LEU A 115 7.24 -4.89 2.72
N SER A 116 7.42 -4.65 4.01
CA SER A 116 6.78 -5.45 5.05
C SER A 116 5.25 -5.27 5.04
N ASP A 117 4.77 -4.05 4.82
CA ASP A 117 3.36 -3.71 4.68
C ASP A 117 2.77 -4.36 3.42
N MET A 118 3.48 -4.29 2.29
CA MET A 118 3.08 -4.95 1.04
C MET A 118 2.97 -6.46 1.20
N ILE A 119 3.97 -7.11 1.79
CA ILE A 119 3.96 -8.56 2.03
C ILE A 119 2.77 -8.95 2.91
N LEU A 120 2.51 -8.21 3.99
CA LEU A 120 1.37 -8.45 4.86
C LEU A 120 0.05 -8.28 4.09
N MET A 121 -0.10 -7.18 3.35
CA MET A 121 -1.31 -6.88 2.59
C MET A 121 -1.59 -7.95 1.53
N ASP A 122 -0.57 -8.34 0.76
CA ASP A 122 -0.69 -9.38 -0.26
C ASP A 122 -0.97 -10.75 0.37
N PHE A 123 -0.43 -11.03 1.55
CA PHE A 123 -0.75 -12.24 2.31
C PHE A 123 -2.22 -12.27 2.74
N ILE A 124 -2.75 -11.19 3.32
CA ILE A 124 -4.15 -11.19 3.81
C ILE A 124 -5.16 -11.16 2.67
N MET A 125 -4.86 -10.44 1.59
CA MET A 125 -5.75 -10.32 0.42
C MET A 125 -5.55 -11.41 -0.63
N SER A 126 -4.61 -12.34 -0.43
CA SER A 126 -4.21 -13.31 -1.45
C SER A 126 -3.94 -12.63 -2.80
N GLN A 127 -3.06 -11.62 -2.79
CA GLN A 127 -2.63 -10.99 -4.03
C GLN A 127 -1.54 -11.84 -4.69
N ALA A 128 -1.77 -12.26 -5.93
CA ALA A 128 -0.93 -13.23 -6.63
C ALA A 128 0.17 -12.60 -7.48
N ASP A 129 -0.10 -11.46 -8.12
CA ASP A 129 0.71 -10.93 -9.22
C ASP A 129 1.49 -9.64 -8.88
N ARG A 130 1.55 -9.25 -7.60
CA ARG A 130 2.33 -8.09 -7.13
C ARG A 130 3.75 -8.10 -7.69
N LEU A 131 4.40 -9.25 -7.56
CA LEU A 131 5.85 -9.44 -7.76
C LEU A 131 6.21 -9.68 -9.24
N SER A 132 5.34 -9.29 -10.17
CA SER A 132 5.54 -9.38 -11.63
C SER A 132 5.34 -8.04 -12.36
N GLY A 133 5.67 -6.92 -11.68
CA GLY A 133 5.63 -5.57 -12.27
C GLY A 133 4.69 -4.58 -11.57
N ASN A 134 3.87 -5.03 -10.62
CA ASN A 134 2.80 -4.24 -10.02
C ASN A 134 3.22 -3.49 -8.74
N ILE A 135 4.53 -3.17 -8.64
CA ILE A 135 5.11 -2.35 -7.57
C ILE A 135 5.53 -1.02 -8.18
N HIS A 136 4.95 0.08 -7.72
CA HIS A 136 5.30 1.41 -8.18
C HIS A 136 5.82 2.25 -7.01
N SER A 137 6.31 3.44 -7.30
CA SER A 137 6.70 4.41 -6.30
C SER A 137 6.37 5.83 -6.73
N GLU A 138 6.17 6.69 -5.75
CA GLU A 138 6.18 8.14 -5.90
C GLU A 138 7.35 8.75 -5.13
N LYS A 139 7.80 9.91 -5.60
CA LYS A 139 8.81 10.69 -4.91
C LYS A 139 8.16 11.53 -3.83
N VAL A 140 8.67 11.46 -2.61
CA VAL A 140 8.15 12.18 -1.43
C VAL A 140 9.30 12.95 -0.79
N TYR A 141 9.07 14.23 -0.50
CA TYR A 141 9.93 15.02 0.36
C TYR A 141 9.62 14.70 1.82
N VAL A 142 10.65 14.51 2.63
CA VAL A 142 10.52 14.24 4.07
C VAL A 142 11.44 15.16 4.85
N TRP A 143 10.91 15.80 5.89
CA TRP A 143 11.65 16.70 6.77
C TRP A 143 11.12 16.66 8.20
N ILE A 144 11.84 17.27 9.13
CA ILE A 144 11.39 17.42 10.51
C ILE A 144 11.08 18.90 10.72
N GLU A 145 9.88 19.20 11.20
CA GLU A 145 9.47 20.55 11.56
C GLU A 145 8.90 20.53 12.98
N ASN A 146 9.51 21.30 13.89
CA ASN A 146 9.09 21.39 15.29
C ASN A 146 8.95 20.03 16.00
N GLY A 147 9.88 19.10 15.72
CA GLY A 147 9.86 17.75 16.30
C GLY A 147 8.82 16.82 15.69
N VAL A 148 8.16 17.21 14.59
CA VAL A 148 7.18 16.39 13.88
C VAL A 148 7.74 16.03 12.50
N LEU A 149 7.65 14.74 12.15
CA LEU A 149 7.97 14.27 10.81
C LEU A 149 6.91 14.79 9.83
N LYS A 150 7.35 15.54 8.82
CA LYS A 150 6.51 16.05 7.74
C LYS A 150 6.86 15.35 6.44
N HIS A 151 5.87 15.23 5.57
CA HIS A 151 6.08 14.71 4.23
C HIS A 151 5.16 15.36 3.20
N GLU A 152 5.65 15.46 1.96
CA GLU A 152 4.81 15.90 0.84
C GLU A 152 5.20 15.18 -0.45
N ALA A 153 4.19 14.68 -1.17
CA ALA A 153 4.39 14.06 -2.48
C ALA A 153 4.89 15.11 -3.48
N LYS A 154 5.99 14.80 -4.16
CA LYS A 154 6.59 15.65 -5.18
C LYS A 154 5.63 15.83 -6.35
N LYS A 155 5.37 17.08 -6.75
CA LYS A 155 4.56 17.34 -7.95
C LYS A 155 5.33 16.92 -9.21
N SER A 156 4.65 16.27 -10.14
CA SER A 156 5.24 15.86 -11.42
C SER A 156 5.22 16.95 -12.48
N ASP A 157 4.23 17.87 -12.40
CA ASP A 157 4.15 19.03 -13.28
C ASP A 157 5.27 20.02 -12.94
N PRO A 158 6.12 20.42 -13.92
CA PRO A 158 7.27 21.28 -13.64
C PRO A 158 6.94 22.61 -12.98
N ALA A 159 5.82 23.26 -13.36
CA ALA A 159 5.43 24.54 -12.79
C ALA A 159 4.97 24.37 -11.34
N LYS A 160 4.14 23.36 -11.07
CA LYS A 160 3.71 23.04 -9.70
C LYS A 160 4.87 22.57 -8.82
N ALA A 161 5.84 21.85 -9.37
CA ALA A 161 7.04 21.43 -8.66
C ALA A 161 7.91 22.63 -8.26
N ALA A 162 8.07 23.62 -9.14
CA ALA A 162 8.82 24.84 -8.85
C ALA A 162 8.16 25.68 -7.75
N GLU A 163 6.83 25.77 -7.74
CA GLU A 163 6.10 26.44 -6.65
C GLU A 163 6.21 25.66 -5.33
N GLN A 164 6.00 24.34 -5.34
CA GLN A 164 6.14 23.49 -4.16
C GLN A 164 7.53 23.63 -3.51
N LEU A 165 8.60 23.69 -4.30
CA LEU A 165 9.97 23.82 -3.79
C LEU A 165 10.22 25.09 -2.96
N LYS A 166 9.34 26.10 -3.03
CA LYS A 166 9.43 27.29 -2.17
C LYS A 166 8.97 27.02 -0.73
N GLU A 167 8.14 25.99 -0.54
CA GLU A 167 7.56 25.58 0.75
C GLU A 167 8.34 24.42 1.39
N ILE A 168 9.05 23.63 0.58
CA ILE A 168 9.90 22.53 1.05
C ILE A 168 11.21 23.08 1.61
N PRO A 169 11.59 22.75 2.86
CA PRO A 169 12.80 23.29 3.45
C PRO A 169 14.07 22.63 2.86
N PRO A 170 15.23 23.33 2.86
CA PRO A 170 16.47 22.85 2.22
C PRO A 170 17.02 21.53 2.79
N GLU A 171 16.70 21.20 4.04
CA GLU A 171 17.10 19.98 4.73
C GLU A 171 16.18 18.77 4.43
N ALA A 172 15.09 18.98 3.69
CA ALA A 172 14.23 17.90 3.27
C ALA A 172 14.99 16.89 2.40
N VAL A 173 14.80 15.62 2.68
CA VAL A 173 15.35 14.53 1.86
C VAL A 173 14.29 14.02 0.91
N LEU A 174 14.72 13.54 -0.25
CA LEU A 174 13.81 12.98 -1.25
C LEU A 174 13.92 11.46 -1.27
N ILE A 175 12.80 10.79 -1.07
CA ILE A 175 12.69 9.33 -1.06
C ILE A 175 11.68 8.83 -2.09
N ASN A 176 11.77 7.55 -2.40
CA ASN A 176 10.74 6.78 -3.08
C ASN A 176 9.87 6.09 -2.02
N ARG A 177 8.56 6.38 -2.05
CA ARG A 177 7.54 5.69 -1.26
C ARG A 177 6.76 4.75 -2.17
N MET A 178 6.56 3.50 -1.74
CA MET A 178 5.88 2.49 -2.52
C MET A 178 4.39 2.83 -2.73
N ILE A 179 3.90 2.48 -3.91
CA ILE A 179 2.49 2.47 -4.28
C ILE A 179 2.15 1.06 -4.77
N MET A 180 1.15 0.45 -4.13
CA MET A 180 0.60 -0.84 -4.53
C MET A 180 -0.50 -0.62 -5.58
N LYS A 181 -0.21 -0.89 -6.85
CA LYS A 181 -1.16 -0.78 -7.96
C LYS A 181 -1.63 -2.15 -8.43
N ASP A 182 -2.67 -2.17 -9.27
CA ASP A 182 -3.16 -3.38 -9.94
C ASP A 182 -3.38 -4.51 -8.93
N ASN A 183 -4.36 -4.26 -8.05
CA ASN A 183 -4.71 -5.09 -6.89
C ASN A 183 -5.84 -6.09 -7.21
N ASP A 184 -6.15 -6.28 -8.49
CA ASP A 184 -7.32 -6.99 -9.01
C ASP A 184 -7.15 -8.51 -9.11
N ALA A 185 -5.93 -9.03 -8.92
CA ALA A 185 -5.68 -10.45 -8.75
C ALA A 185 -5.83 -10.96 -7.30
N GLY A 186 -6.20 -10.08 -6.35
CA GLY A 186 -6.51 -10.43 -4.97
C GLY A 186 -7.70 -11.39 -4.85
N LEU A 187 -7.55 -12.46 -4.07
CA LEU A 187 -8.56 -13.51 -3.83
C LEU A 187 -8.95 -14.35 -5.07
N VAL A 188 -8.37 -14.10 -6.24
CA VAL A 188 -8.77 -14.76 -7.50
C VAL A 188 -7.82 -15.89 -7.90
N SER A 189 -6.50 -15.68 -7.83
CA SER A 189 -5.53 -16.50 -8.57
C SER A 189 -4.40 -17.12 -7.73
N GLY A 190 -4.44 -16.95 -6.40
CA GLY A 190 -3.49 -17.58 -5.47
C GLY A 190 -2.95 -16.59 -4.45
N ASN A 191 -1.92 -16.99 -3.71
CA ASN A 191 -1.31 -16.15 -2.68
C ASN A 191 0.21 -16.32 -2.70
N SER A 192 0.89 -15.46 -3.45
CA SER A 192 2.34 -15.56 -3.65
C SER A 192 3.12 -15.33 -2.35
N ALA A 193 2.68 -14.39 -1.52
CA ALA A 193 3.30 -14.13 -0.22
C ALA A 193 3.29 -15.38 0.67
N LYS A 194 2.18 -16.13 0.66
CA LYS A 194 2.01 -17.38 1.39
C LYS A 194 2.81 -18.53 0.79
N SER A 195 2.71 -18.77 -0.52
CA SER A 195 3.38 -19.88 -1.20
C SER A 195 4.91 -19.82 -1.10
N TYR A 196 5.47 -18.61 -0.99
CA TYR A 196 6.92 -18.38 -0.87
C TYR A 196 7.40 -18.13 0.56
N HIS A 197 6.50 -18.23 1.55
CA HIS A 197 6.78 -18.01 2.97
C HIS A 197 7.42 -16.63 3.24
N LEU A 198 6.93 -15.59 2.56
CA LEU A 198 7.51 -14.24 2.67
C LEU A 198 7.23 -13.63 4.04
N LEU A 199 6.00 -13.78 4.54
CA LEU A 199 5.62 -13.28 5.86
C LEU A 199 6.35 -14.05 6.99
N ASP A 200 6.54 -15.36 6.84
CA ASP A 200 7.29 -16.21 7.77
C ASP A 200 8.74 -15.77 7.98
N LYS A 201 9.32 -15.09 6.98
CA LYS A 201 10.70 -14.60 6.99
C LYS A 201 10.80 -13.11 7.36
N THR A 202 9.70 -12.36 7.25
CA THR A 202 9.68 -10.92 7.53
C THR A 202 10.01 -10.67 9.00
N SER A 203 11.08 -9.91 9.27
CA SER A 203 11.59 -9.67 10.63
C SER A 203 11.35 -8.25 11.13
N HIS A 204 11.02 -7.31 10.24
CA HIS A 204 10.79 -5.92 10.57
C HIS A 204 9.38 -5.53 10.15
N ILE A 205 8.59 -4.98 11.08
CA ILE A 205 7.23 -4.48 10.81
C ILE A 205 7.05 -3.14 11.55
N ASP A 206 6.26 -2.25 10.96
CA ASP A 206 5.86 -1.02 11.62
C ASP A 206 4.90 -1.34 12.81
N PRO A 207 5.12 -0.77 14.00
CA PRO A 207 4.29 -1.07 15.16
C PRO A 207 2.81 -0.71 14.97
N LYS A 208 2.50 0.36 14.23
CA LYS A 208 1.11 0.70 13.90
C LYS A 208 0.52 -0.34 12.96
N THR A 209 1.25 -0.78 11.93
CA THR A 209 0.80 -1.88 11.06
C THR A 209 0.49 -3.13 11.88
N TYR A 210 1.39 -3.54 12.78
CA TYR A 210 1.18 -4.72 13.62
C TYR A 210 -0.06 -4.57 14.51
N ASN A 211 -0.24 -3.43 15.17
CA ASN A 211 -1.40 -3.18 16.04
C ASN A 211 -2.71 -3.11 15.24
N ARG A 212 -2.69 -2.50 14.05
CA ARG A 212 -3.84 -2.47 13.12
C ARG A 212 -4.22 -3.87 12.64
N LEU A 213 -3.26 -4.76 12.44
CA LEU A 213 -3.52 -6.16 12.12
C LEU A 213 -4.25 -6.89 13.26
N LEU A 214 -3.83 -6.68 14.52
CA LEU A 214 -4.51 -7.26 15.69
C LEU A 214 -5.95 -6.72 15.84
N ASP A 215 -6.13 -5.42 15.66
CA ASP A 215 -7.46 -4.81 15.67
C ASP A 215 -8.35 -5.34 14.54
N LEU A 216 -7.80 -5.46 13.32
CA LEU A 216 -8.49 -6.07 12.19
C LEU A 216 -8.92 -7.50 12.50
N GLN A 217 -8.03 -8.33 13.07
CA GLN A 217 -8.35 -9.69 13.47
C GLN A 217 -9.54 -9.74 14.42
N SER A 218 -9.54 -8.87 15.44
CA SER A 218 -10.63 -8.75 16.41
C SER A 218 -11.95 -8.36 15.74
N LYS A 219 -11.91 -7.37 14.84
CA LYS A 219 -13.09 -6.90 14.08
C LYS A 219 -13.66 -7.98 13.17
N LEU A 220 -12.83 -8.77 12.49
CA LEU A 220 -13.28 -9.84 11.59
C LEU A 220 -13.99 -11.00 12.29
N GLN A 221 -13.96 -11.08 13.63
CA GLN A 221 -14.76 -12.06 14.38
C GLN A 221 -16.23 -11.63 14.55
N LYS A 222 -16.55 -10.36 14.28
CA LYS A 222 -17.87 -9.79 14.53
C LYS A 222 -18.84 -10.10 13.37
N PRO A 223 -20.03 -10.67 13.63
CA PRO A 223 -21.00 -10.99 12.57
C PRO A 223 -21.41 -9.79 11.72
N GLU A 224 -21.54 -8.61 12.33
CA GLU A 224 -21.88 -7.38 11.63
C GLU A 224 -20.80 -6.93 10.63
N VAL A 225 -19.53 -7.27 10.88
CA VAL A 225 -18.44 -7.00 9.94
C VAL A 225 -18.53 -7.96 8.76
N ALA A 226 -18.79 -9.25 9.00
CA ALA A 226 -19.02 -10.21 7.91
C ALA A 226 -20.19 -9.78 7.01
N GLN A 227 -21.28 -9.31 7.62
CA GLN A 227 -22.42 -8.76 6.89
C GLN A 227 -22.02 -7.55 6.05
N TRP A 228 -21.28 -6.59 6.61
CA TRP A 228 -20.83 -5.40 5.89
C TRP A 228 -19.93 -5.74 4.69
N TYR A 229 -18.98 -6.69 4.83
CA TYR A 229 -18.16 -7.14 3.69
C TYR A 229 -19.01 -7.73 2.56
N GLN A 230 -20.03 -8.51 2.91
CA GLN A 230 -20.89 -9.16 1.92
C GLN A 230 -21.88 -8.18 1.27
N THR A 231 -22.32 -7.14 1.97
CA THR A 231 -23.28 -6.17 1.43
C THR A 231 -22.61 -4.97 0.75
N GLU A 232 -21.51 -4.46 1.29
CA GLU A 232 -20.88 -3.22 0.83
C GLU A 232 -19.65 -3.46 -0.05
N LEU A 233 -18.95 -4.59 0.14
CA LEU A 233 -17.76 -4.95 -0.65
C LEU A 233 -18.00 -6.12 -1.61
N LEU A 234 -19.23 -6.64 -1.66
CA LEU A 234 -19.64 -7.78 -2.51
C LEU A 234 -18.84 -9.07 -2.30
N PHE A 235 -18.23 -9.24 -1.13
CA PHE A 235 -17.55 -10.49 -0.83
C PHE A 235 -18.55 -11.63 -0.79
N THR A 236 -18.22 -12.76 -1.39
CA THR A 236 -18.94 -14.01 -1.08
C THR A 236 -18.59 -14.46 0.34
N PRO A 237 -19.38 -15.36 0.95
CA PRO A 237 -18.97 -15.99 2.20
C PRO A 237 -17.60 -16.67 2.13
N ALA A 238 -17.22 -17.19 0.95
CA ALA A 238 -15.91 -17.80 0.74
C ALA A 238 -14.78 -16.76 0.76
N ASP A 239 -14.97 -15.62 0.09
CA ASP A 239 -13.99 -14.52 0.05
C ASP A 239 -13.74 -13.95 1.45
N PHE A 240 -14.82 -13.69 2.20
CA PHE A 240 -14.71 -13.21 3.57
C PHE A 240 -13.98 -14.20 4.47
N ASN A 241 -14.34 -15.48 4.39
CA ASN A 241 -13.67 -16.53 5.16
C ASN A 241 -12.19 -16.67 4.76
N MET A 242 -11.84 -16.48 3.48
CA MET A 242 -10.45 -16.50 3.04
C MET A 242 -9.64 -15.37 3.65
N VAL A 243 -10.12 -14.12 3.58
CA VAL A 243 -9.44 -12.97 4.20
C VAL A 243 -9.33 -13.17 5.71
N LYS A 244 -10.43 -13.56 6.37
CA LYS A 244 -10.42 -13.84 7.82
C LYS A 244 -9.36 -14.88 8.19
N ASN A 245 -9.33 -16.01 7.48
CA ASN A 245 -8.37 -17.07 7.74
C ASN A 245 -6.93 -16.64 7.47
N ASN A 246 -6.69 -15.82 6.44
CA ASN A 246 -5.36 -15.29 6.17
C ASN A 246 -4.92 -14.28 7.24
N VAL A 247 -5.83 -13.41 7.73
CA VAL A 247 -5.55 -12.51 8.86
C VAL A 247 -5.23 -13.31 10.12
N ASP A 248 -6.03 -14.33 10.45
CA ASP A 248 -5.79 -15.19 11.60
C ASP A 248 -4.42 -15.90 11.50
N GLN A 249 -4.04 -16.37 10.31
CA GLN A 249 -2.72 -16.96 10.05
C GLN A 249 -1.58 -15.94 10.14
N ALA A 250 -1.75 -14.73 9.58
CA ALA A 250 -0.75 -13.67 9.65
C ALA A 250 -0.47 -13.26 11.10
N VAL A 251 -1.52 -13.10 11.92
CA VAL A 251 -1.37 -12.85 13.35
C VAL A 251 -0.66 -14.02 14.03
N GLY A 252 -1.02 -15.27 13.74
CA GLY A 252 -0.34 -16.45 14.28
C GLY A 252 1.16 -16.47 13.99
N ILE A 253 1.54 -16.23 12.72
CA ILE A 253 2.95 -16.16 12.29
C ILE A 253 3.69 -15.07 13.07
N LEU A 254 3.18 -13.84 13.06
CA LEU A 254 3.88 -12.69 13.63
C LEU A 254 3.92 -12.72 15.16
N SER A 255 2.80 -13.02 15.82
CA SER A 255 2.74 -13.10 17.30
C SER A 255 3.64 -14.20 17.87
N SER A 256 3.78 -15.34 17.19
CA SER A 256 4.66 -16.42 17.65
C SER A 256 6.16 -16.07 17.64
N ARG A 257 6.53 -15.07 16.81
CA ARG A 257 7.89 -14.57 16.59
C ARG A 257 8.17 -13.25 17.31
N LYS A 258 7.15 -12.54 17.79
CA LYS A 258 7.29 -11.35 18.62
C LYS A 258 8.18 -11.66 19.82
N ASP A 259 9.06 -10.73 20.16
CA ASP A 259 10.07 -10.85 21.24
C ASP A 259 11.15 -11.93 21.00
N LYS A 260 11.19 -12.54 19.80
CA LYS A 260 12.27 -13.42 19.35
C LYS A 260 12.96 -12.79 18.14
N ASN A 261 12.36 -12.96 16.97
CA ASN A 261 12.95 -12.63 15.67
C ASN A 261 12.01 -11.76 14.84
N LEU A 262 11.07 -11.06 15.48
CA LEU A 262 10.22 -10.04 14.89
C LEU A 262 10.41 -8.74 15.69
N PHE A 263 10.83 -7.69 15.00
CA PHE A 263 11.07 -6.36 15.53
C PHE A 263 9.98 -5.41 15.05
N LEU A 264 9.47 -4.60 15.99
CA LEU A 264 8.49 -3.55 15.71
C LEU A 264 9.21 -2.20 15.55
N ASP A 265 10.12 -2.14 14.58
CA ASP A 265 11.11 -1.06 14.41
C ASP A 265 11.14 -0.45 12.99
N ALA A 266 10.27 -0.91 12.07
CA ALA A 266 10.15 -0.34 10.73
C ALA A 266 9.31 0.95 10.73
N SER A 267 9.64 1.91 11.59
CA SER A 267 9.02 3.24 11.65
C SER A 267 10.08 4.31 11.61
N LEU A 268 9.94 5.25 10.67
CA LEU A 268 10.85 6.39 10.55
C LEU A 268 10.74 7.32 11.76
N SER A 269 9.53 7.53 12.29
CA SER A 269 9.33 8.34 13.49
C SER A 269 10.02 7.72 14.70
N LEU A 270 9.93 6.39 14.87
CA LEU A 270 10.64 5.70 15.95
C LEU A 270 12.16 5.79 15.81
N ALA A 271 12.69 5.59 14.59
CA ALA A 271 14.12 5.71 14.33
C ALA A 271 14.66 7.12 14.57
N LEU A 272 13.80 8.14 14.43
CA LEU A 272 14.12 9.54 14.70
C LEU A 272 13.82 9.96 16.15
N GLY A 273 13.23 9.08 16.98
CA GLY A 273 12.83 9.40 18.34
C GLY A 273 11.72 10.46 18.43
N LEU A 274 10.90 10.58 17.39
CA LEU A 274 9.82 11.56 17.32
C LEU A 274 8.52 10.98 17.84
N GLU A 275 7.69 11.83 18.44
CA GLU A 275 6.29 11.46 18.69
C GLU A 275 5.59 11.25 17.35
N GLU A 276 4.92 10.12 17.22
CA GLU A 276 4.13 9.86 16.03
C GLU A 276 2.88 10.73 16.05
N ALA A 277 2.66 11.51 14.98
CA ALA A 277 1.38 12.17 14.79
C ALA A 277 0.24 11.13 14.83
N ASN A 278 -0.83 11.47 15.55
CA ASN A 278 -2.09 10.75 15.50
C ASN A 278 -2.74 11.03 14.13
N GLU A 279 -2.38 10.22 13.13
CA GLU A 279 -3.06 10.14 11.83
C GLU A 279 -4.02 8.93 11.77
#